data_AF-A0A974D3R7-F1
#
_entry.id   AF-A0A974D3R7-F1
#
_cell.length_a   1.000
_cell.length_b   1.000
_cell.length_c   1.000
_cell.angle_alpha   90.00
_cell.angle_beta   90.00
_cell.angle_gamma   90.00
#
_symmetry.space_group_name_H-M   'P 1'
#
loop_
_entity.id
_entity.type
_entity.pdbx_description
1 polymer ?
#
loop_
_entity_poly.entity_id
_entity_poly.type
_entity_poly.pdbx_seq_one_letter_code
_entity_poly.pdbx_strand_id
1 'polypeptide(L)'
;DIVGFCNIVAMPRCSTGGIYIGETGQKLRTRMHHHRHKINTKSCDTPGGQLFCSQNHSLQDMQVLILKGNFKTEQERKICEFKCMELFNTLRQGLNLGSGFMSHYGT
;
A
#
# COMPACT_ATOMS: atom_id res chain seq x y z
N ASP A 1 18.34 8.69 8.32
CA ASP A 1 17.68 8.49 7.02
C ASP A 1 16.19 8.27 7.18
N ILE A 2 15.37 9.20 6.69
CA ILE A 2 13.89 9.12 6.68
C ILE A 2 13.38 7.96 5.79
N VAL A 3 14.29 7.28 5.09
CA VAL A 3 14.03 6.12 4.22
C VAL A 3 14.42 4.82 4.95
N GLY A 4 13.86 4.61 6.14
CA GLY A 4 14.06 3.37 6.91
C GLY A 4 13.48 2.14 6.20
N PHE A 5 13.90 0.95 6.64
CA PHE A 5 13.19 -0.30 6.35
C PHE A 5 11.90 -0.35 7.18
N CYS A 6 10.90 -1.13 6.78
CA CYS A 6 9.65 -1.32 7.54
C CYS A 6 8.82 -0.03 7.68
N ASN A 7 7.98 0.28 6.68
CA ASN A 7 7.12 1.47 6.68
C ASN A 7 5.64 1.14 6.50
N ILE A 8 4.78 2.00 7.01
CA ILE A 8 3.40 2.16 6.55
C ILE A 8 3.37 3.28 5.53
N VAL A 9 2.84 2.97 4.36
CA VAL A 9 2.68 3.89 3.25
C VAL A 9 1.21 4.11 2.93
N ALA A 10 0.87 5.36 2.69
CA ALA A 10 -0.40 5.75 2.08
C ALA A 10 -0.15 6.11 0.61
N MET A 11 -1.06 5.69 -0.26
CA MET A 11 -1.15 6.16 -1.64
C MET A 11 -2.43 6.99 -1.77
N PRO A 12 -2.39 8.31 -1.48
CA PRO A 12 -3.56 9.19 -1.52
C PRO A 12 -4.02 9.58 -2.93
N ARG A 13 -3.17 9.39 -3.95
CA ARG A 13 -3.57 9.55 -5.34
C ARG A 13 -3.35 8.24 -6.08
N CYS A 14 -4.46 7.68 -6.50
CA CYS A 14 -4.60 6.66 -7.51
C CYS A 14 -5.74 7.16 -8.39
N SER A 15 -5.80 6.76 -9.65
CA SER A 15 -6.74 7.27 -10.68
C SER A 15 -8.22 7.18 -10.27
N THR A 16 -8.55 6.40 -9.24
CA THR A 16 -9.89 6.20 -8.66
C THR A 16 -10.24 7.13 -7.50
N GLY A 17 -9.33 7.99 -7.03
CA GLY A 17 -9.60 8.96 -5.95
C GLY A 17 -9.68 8.37 -4.52
N GLY A 18 -9.42 7.07 -4.36
CA GLY A 18 -9.37 6.41 -3.05
C GLY A 18 -7.97 6.34 -2.46
N ILE A 19 -7.90 6.22 -1.13
CA ILE A 19 -6.64 6.01 -0.39
C ILE A 19 -6.37 4.50 -0.29
N TYR A 20 -5.15 4.08 -0.65
CA TYR A 20 -4.64 2.75 -0.31
C TYR A 20 -3.64 2.86 0.84
N ILE A 21 -3.80 2.04 1.89
CA ILE A 21 -2.81 1.84 2.94
C ILE A 21 -2.11 0.50 2.71
N GLY A 22 -0.78 0.49 2.77
CA GLY A 22 -0.03 -0.75 2.72
C GLY A 22 1.20 -0.71 3.62
N GLU A 23 1.60 -1.86 4.13
CA GLU A 23 2.90 -2.05 4.75
C GLU A 23 3.98 -2.44 3.75
N THR A 24 5.23 -2.11 4.06
CA THR A 24 6.37 -2.79 3.44
C THR A 24 7.50 -3.02 4.43
N GLY A 25 7.96 -4.27 4.55
CA GLY A 25 9.22 -4.63 5.20
C GLY A 25 10.47 -4.32 4.35
N GLN A 26 10.29 -4.01 3.06
CA GLN A 26 11.38 -3.67 2.15
C GLN A 26 11.69 -2.17 2.20
N LYS A 27 12.85 -1.77 1.65
CA LYS A 27 13.11 -0.35 1.39
C LYS A 27 12.02 0.20 0.48
N LEU A 28 11.51 1.38 0.81
CA LEU A 28 10.47 2.04 0.01
C LEU A 28 10.88 2.20 -1.47
N ARG A 29 12.15 2.55 -1.72
CA ARG A 29 12.71 2.64 -3.08
C ARG A 29 12.53 1.35 -3.88
N THR A 30 12.80 0.19 -3.28
CA THR A 30 12.63 -1.11 -3.92
C THR A 30 11.16 -1.37 -4.23
N ARG A 31 10.27 -1.07 -3.27
CA ARG A 31 8.83 -1.23 -3.45
C ARG A 31 8.28 -0.37 -4.59
N MET A 32 8.74 0.88 -4.68
CA MET A 32 8.36 1.80 -5.76
C MET A 32 8.92 1.38 -7.12
N HIS A 33 10.15 0.84 -7.16
CA HIS A 33 10.72 0.30 -8.39
C HIS A 33 9.90 -0.89 -8.91
N HIS A 34 9.54 -1.85 -8.04
CA HIS A 34 8.68 -2.97 -8.40
C HIS A 34 7.31 -2.51 -8.89
N HIS A 35 6.71 -1.52 -8.23
CA HIS A 35 5.42 -1.00 -8.63
C HIS A 35 5.48 -0.29 -9.99
N ARG A 36 6.50 0.56 -10.22
CA ARG A 36 6.76 1.21 -11.51
C ARG A 36 6.93 0.18 -12.63
N HIS A 37 7.69 -0.88 -12.37
CA HIS A 37 7.88 -1.97 -13.32
C HIS A 37 6.54 -2.62 -13.68
N LYS A 38 5.69 -2.94 -12.69
CA LYS A 38 4.35 -3.52 -12.93
C LYS A 38 3.43 -2.63 -13.77
N ILE A 39 3.40 -1.32 -13.52
CA ILE A 39 2.64 -0.36 -14.33
C ILE A 39 3.16 -0.36 -15.77
N ASN A 40 4.47 -0.26 -15.95
CA ASN A 40 5.10 -0.21 -17.28
C ASN A 40 4.89 -1.50 -18.08
N THR A 41 4.89 -2.66 -17.43
CA THR A 41 4.71 -3.95 -18.09
C THR A 41 3.25 -4.38 -18.22
N LYS A 42 2.30 -3.61 -17.66
CA LYS A 42 0.88 -4.00 -17.55
C LYS A 42 0.72 -5.42 -16.97
N SER A 43 1.58 -5.78 -16.02
CA SER A 43 1.55 -7.07 -15.32
C SER A 43 0.48 -7.02 -14.24
N CYS A 44 -0.73 -7.44 -14.60
CA CYS A 44 -1.93 -7.33 -13.78
C CYS A 44 -2.40 -8.68 -13.22
N ASP A 45 -1.55 -9.70 -13.30
CA ASP A 45 -1.89 -11.11 -12.98
C ASP A 45 -2.02 -11.39 -11.48
N THR A 46 -1.92 -10.36 -10.65
CA THR A 46 -2.06 -10.43 -9.20
C THR A 46 -3.16 -9.49 -8.73
N PRO A 47 -3.92 -9.80 -7.67
CA PRO A 47 -5.01 -8.94 -7.18
C PRO A 47 -4.56 -7.50 -6.90
N GLY A 48 -3.35 -7.33 -6.35
CA GLY A 48 -2.75 -6.00 -6.20
C GLY A 48 -2.38 -5.34 -7.53
N GLY A 49 -1.98 -6.12 -8.54
CA GLY A 49 -1.68 -5.63 -9.88
C GLY A 49 -2.91 -5.06 -10.60
N GLN A 50 -4.08 -5.71 -10.49
CA GLN A 50 -5.32 -5.24 -11.12
C GLN A 50 -5.74 -3.84 -10.66
N LEU A 51 -5.62 -3.55 -9.36
CA LEU A 51 -5.94 -2.24 -8.80
C LEU A 51 -5.06 -1.12 -9.40
N PHE A 52 -3.77 -1.39 -9.61
CA PHE A 52 -2.79 -0.41 -10.08
C PHE A 52 -2.57 -0.40 -11.60
N CYS A 53 -3.22 -1.31 -12.31
CA CYS A 53 -3.13 -1.47 -13.77
C CYS A 53 -4.31 -0.85 -14.55
N SER A 54 -5.23 -0.14 -13.90
CA SER A 54 -6.42 0.39 -14.59
C SER A 54 -6.02 1.29 -15.77
N GLN A 55 -6.85 1.33 -16.83
CA GLN A 55 -6.52 2.01 -18.10
C GLN A 55 -6.17 3.51 -17.94
N ASN A 56 -6.53 4.12 -16.81
CA ASN A 56 -6.30 5.54 -16.50
C ASN A 56 -5.25 5.76 -15.40
N HIS A 57 -4.50 4.74 -14.98
CA HIS A 57 -3.47 4.86 -13.94
C HIS A 57 -2.08 4.98 -14.58
N SER A 58 -1.48 6.17 -14.47
CA SER A 58 -0.14 6.46 -14.97
C SER A 58 0.87 6.55 -13.82
N LEU A 59 2.16 6.57 -14.16
CA LEU A 59 3.22 6.83 -13.19
C LEU A 59 3.13 8.22 -12.53
N GLN A 60 2.42 9.16 -13.15
CA GLN A 60 2.22 10.51 -12.61
C GLN A 60 1.19 10.54 -11.48
N ASP A 61 0.31 9.53 -11.45
CA ASP A 61 -0.71 9.40 -10.41
C ASP A 61 -0.12 8.81 -9.12
N MET A 62 1.08 8.23 -9.18
CA MET A 62 1.71 7.57 -8.05
C MET A 62 2.30 8.59 -7.05
N GLN A 63 1.48 9.00 -6.08
CA GLN A 63 1.93 9.77 -4.92
C GLN A 63 1.93 8.90 -3.67
N VAL A 64 3.09 8.71 -3.04
CA VAL A 64 3.24 7.95 -1.79
C VAL A 64 3.61 8.87 -0.64
N LEU A 65 2.92 8.72 0.47
CA LEU A 65 3.24 9.34 1.75
C LEU A 65 3.67 8.26 2.75
N ILE A 66 4.77 8.51 3.47
CA ILE A 66 5.15 7.67 4.62
C ILE A 66 4.34 8.15 5.83
N LEU A 67 3.48 7.28 6.37
CA LEU A 67 2.70 7.59 7.56
C LEU A 67 3.49 7.31 8.84
N LYS A 68 4.25 6.20 8.83
CA LYS A 68 5.08 5.77 9.96
C LYS A 68 6.18 4.83 9.47
N GLY A 69 7.35 4.87 10.09
CA GLY A 69 8.48 4.00 9.77
C GLY A 69 9.15 3.43 11.01
N ASN A 70 10.27 2.75 10.80
CA ASN A 70 11.15 2.21 11.85
C ASN A 70 10.49 1.16 12.77
N PHE A 71 9.58 0.35 12.24
CA PHE A 71 9.05 -0.80 12.98
C PHE A 71 10.13 -1.86 13.17
N LYS A 72 10.18 -2.46 14.36
CA LYS A 72 11.18 -3.48 14.69
C LYS A 72 10.71 -4.87 14.27
N THR A 73 9.40 -5.10 14.30
CA THR A 73 8.82 -6.40 13.96
C THR A 73 7.80 -6.30 12.84
N GLU A 74 7.62 -7.41 12.12
CA GLU A 74 6.55 -7.55 11.13
C GLU A 74 5.15 -7.44 11.77
N GLN A 75 4.98 -7.97 12.98
CA GLN A 75 3.71 -7.92 13.69
C GLN A 75 3.30 -6.48 14.04
N GLU A 76 4.21 -5.68 14.59
CA GLU A 76 3.96 -4.25 14.87
C GLU A 76 3.53 -3.51 13.61
N ARG A 77 4.22 -3.81 12.50
CA ARG A 77 3.95 -3.19 11.21
C ARG A 77 2.56 -3.57 10.68
N LYS A 78 2.20 -4.86 10.70
CA LYS A 78 0.87 -5.34 10.29
C LYS A 78 -0.27 -4.81 11.16
N ILE A 79 -0.07 -4.72 12.48
CA ILE A 79 -1.05 -4.10 13.39
C ILE A 79 -1.20 -2.61 13.06
N CYS A 80 -0.12 -1.91 12.76
CA CYS A 80 -0.19 -0.50 12.40
C CYS A 80 -0.87 -0.28 11.04
N GLU A 81 -0.63 -1.17 10.06
CA GLU A 81 -1.34 -1.17 8.78
C GLU A 81 -2.84 -1.22 8.99
N PHE A 82 -3.31 -2.20 9.77
CA PHE A 82 -4.73 -2.36 10.08
C PHE A 82 -5.32 -1.13 10.78
N LYS A 83 -4.65 -0.61 11.83
CA LYS A 83 -5.11 0.60 12.53
C LYS A 83 -5.18 1.81 11.61
N CYS A 84 -4.24 1.95 10.66
CA CYS A 84 -4.30 3.01 9.66
C CYS A 84 -5.47 2.80 8.68
N MET A 85 -5.75 1.56 8.27
CA MET A 85 -6.90 1.25 7.42
C MET A 85 -8.24 1.58 8.11
N GLU A 86 -8.36 1.32 9.41
CA GLU A 86 -9.52 1.74 10.21
C GLU A 86 -9.62 3.27 10.28
N LEU A 87 -8.52 3.94 10.64
CA LEU A 87 -8.47 5.40 10.79
C LEU A 87 -8.86 6.13 9.50
N PHE A 88 -8.38 5.66 8.35
CA PHE A 88 -8.67 6.24 7.04
C PHE A 88 -9.87 5.58 6.34
N ASN A 89 -10.56 4.65 7.02
CA ASN A 89 -11.72 3.91 6.51
C ASN A 89 -11.49 3.28 5.12
N THR A 90 -10.29 2.80 4.83
CA THR A 90 -9.90 2.41 3.46
C THR A 90 -10.51 1.09 3.01
N LEU A 91 -11.10 0.32 3.93
CA LEU A 91 -11.86 -0.89 3.62
C LEU A 91 -13.25 -0.59 3.04
N ARG A 92 -13.84 0.57 3.39
CA ARG A 92 -15.19 0.94 2.94
C ARG A 92 -15.17 2.04 1.89
N GLN A 93 -14.24 2.98 2.01
CA GLN A 93 -14.16 4.19 1.19
C GLN A 93 -12.81 4.36 0.48
N GLY A 94 -11.89 3.41 0.67
CA GLY A 94 -10.57 3.43 0.02
C GLY A 94 -10.40 2.27 -0.94
N LEU A 95 -9.14 1.91 -1.18
CA LEU A 95 -8.76 0.91 -2.18
C LEU A 95 -8.31 -0.42 -1.59
N ASN A 96 -8.36 -0.56 -0.25
CA ASN A 96 -7.99 -1.81 0.39
C ASN A 96 -9.12 -2.84 0.23
N LEU A 97 -8.81 -4.00 -0.36
CA LEU A 97 -9.80 -5.06 -0.62
C LEU A 97 -10.07 -5.97 0.59
N GLY A 98 -9.29 -5.86 1.66
CA GLY A 98 -9.43 -6.70 2.86
C GLY A 98 -8.43 -6.29 3.94
N SER A 99 -8.63 -6.76 5.18
CA SER A 99 -7.88 -6.37 6.39
C SER A 99 -6.43 -6.88 6.48
N GLY A 100 -5.87 -7.36 5.37
CA GLY A 100 -4.51 -7.90 5.33
C GLY A 100 -4.33 -9.14 6.22
N PHE A 101 -3.22 -9.19 6.96
CA PHE A 101 -2.90 -10.29 7.88
C PHE A 101 -3.91 -10.47 9.02
N MET A 102 -4.64 -9.41 9.39
CA MET A 102 -5.67 -9.50 10.43
C MET A 102 -6.93 -10.24 9.98
N SER A 103 -7.07 -10.57 8.68
CA SER A 103 -8.13 -11.47 8.21
C SER A 103 -8.06 -12.87 8.83
N HIS A 104 -6.88 -13.30 9.30
CA HIS A 104 -6.67 -14.60 9.94
C HIS A 104 -7.04 -14.66 11.43
N TYR A 105 -7.28 -13.51 12.06
CA TYR A 105 -7.57 -13.39 13.49
C TYR A 105 -9.01 -12.89 13.72
N GLY A 106 -9.94 -13.31 12.85
CA GLY A 106 -11.34 -12.89 12.89
C GLY A 106 -11.91 -12.83 14.31
N THR A 107 -12.57 -11.70 14.59
CA THR A 107 -13.24 -11.27 15.82
C THR A 107 -13.96 -12.36 16.58
#